data_AF-A0A432S069-F1
#
_entry.id   AF-A0A432S069-F1
#
_cell.length_a   1.000
_cell.length_b   1.000
_cell.length_c   1.000
_cell.angle_alpha   90.00
_cell.angle_beta   90.00
_cell.angle_gamma   90.00
#
_symmetry.space_group_name_H-M   'P 1'
#
loop_
_entity.id
_entity.type
_entity.pdbx_description
1 polymer ?
#
loop_
_entity_poly.entity_id
_entity_poly.type
_entity_poly.pdbx_seq_one_letter_code
_entity_poly.pdbx_strand_id
1 'polypeptide(L)'
;MKKIVQFALTSLIFSQMVLAGTEVNKIVCGENVENREVINPSDEFPNSLDRIYCLSSIKTDEAPTTVYHVWYYNGKEIAKVELPVNANSPSYRVWSSKKIIPSFTGDWKLVVEDKDGNVLGEKEFKVVKAEVNTEEEQSENNKSENQEKEE
;
A
#
# COMPACT_ATOMS: atom_id res chain seq x y z
N MET A 1 -10.45 -26.67 -67.04
CA MET A 1 -9.27 -25.76 -67.01
C MET A 1 -9.34 -24.96 -65.71
N LYS A 2 -8.42 -25.22 -64.76
CA LYS A 2 -8.46 -24.72 -63.38
C LYS A 2 -7.98 -23.25 -63.34
N LYS A 3 -8.79 -22.33 -62.80
CA LYS A 3 -8.33 -20.98 -62.46
C LYS A 3 -7.74 -21.02 -61.04
N ILE A 4 -6.45 -20.73 -60.94
CA ILE A 4 -5.71 -20.68 -59.67
C ILE A 4 -6.04 -19.35 -59.00
N VAL A 5 -6.70 -19.40 -57.84
CA VAL A 5 -6.89 -18.24 -56.97
C VAL A 5 -5.61 -18.04 -56.18
N GLN A 6 -4.89 -16.96 -56.47
CA GLN A 6 -3.67 -16.59 -55.77
C GLN A 6 -4.03 -15.77 -54.53
N PHE A 7 -4.19 -16.45 -53.40
CA PHE A 7 -4.34 -15.82 -52.08
C PHE A 7 -2.98 -15.25 -51.66
N ALA A 8 -2.79 -13.94 -51.85
CA ALA A 8 -1.71 -13.23 -51.19
C ALA A 8 -2.09 -13.08 -49.70
N LEU A 9 -1.65 -14.06 -48.89
CA LEU A 9 -1.71 -14.02 -47.44
C LEU A 9 -0.62 -13.07 -46.94
N THR A 10 -0.90 -11.76 -46.97
CA THR A 10 -0.04 -10.77 -46.32
C THR A 10 -0.24 -10.91 -44.82
N SER A 11 0.62 -11.72 -44.20
CA SER A 11 0.73 -11.84 -42.75
C SER A 11 1.00 -10.46 -42.16
N LEU A 12 0.00 -9.88 -41.52
CA LEU A 12 0.16 -8.69 -40.68
C LEU A 12 0.89 -9.16 -39.43
N ILE A 13 2.22 -9.09 -39.45
CA ILE A 13 3.03 -9.34 -38.27
C ILE A 13 2.75 -8.15 -37.34
N PHE A 14 1.74 -8.30 -36.48
CA PHE A 14 1.55 -7.39 -35.35
C PHE A 14 2.69 -7.70 -34.39
N SER A 15 3.86 -7.11 -34.66
CA SER A 15 5.00 -7.17 -33.77
C SER A 15 4.51 -6.66 -32.42
N GLN A 16 4.30 -7.56 -31.46
CA GLN A 16 4.07 -7.16 -30.09
C GLN A 16 5.39 -6.58 -29.60
N MET A 17 5.52 -5.26 -29.72
CA MET A 17 6.55 -4.55 -29.01
C MET A 17 6.21 -4.71 -27.53
N VAL A 18 6.90 -5.64 -26.87
CA VAL A 18 6.93 -5.69 -25.41
C VAL A 18 7.69 -4.44 -25.01
N LEU A 19 6.97 -3.43 -24.53
CA LEU A 19 7.60 -2.28 -23.93
C LEU A 19 8.21 -2.73 -22.61
N ALA A 20 9.52 -2.62 -22.52
CA ALA A 20 10.23 -2.65 -21.25
C ALA A 20 9.63 -1.59 -20.34
N GLY A 21 9.48 -1.90 -19.06
CA GLY A 21 8.80 -1.04 -18.12
C GLY A 21 8.76 -1.60 -16.71
N THR A 22 8.51 -0.68 -15.80
CA THR A 22 8.32 -0.96 -14.38
C THR A 22 6.83 -1.08 -14.08
N GLU A 23 6.43 -2.18 -13.45
CA GLU A 23 5.05 -2.46 -13.04
C GLU A 23 4.95 -2.78 -11.55
N VAL A 24 3.82 -2.44 -10.94
CA VAL A 24 3.49 -2.79 -9.56
C VAL A 24 2.51 -3.95 -9.57
N ASN A 25 2.97 -5.12 -9.12
CA ASN A 25 2.14 -6.32 -9.05
C ASN A 25 1.11 -6.25 -7.90
N LYS A 26 1.54 -5.70 -6.75
CA LYS A 26 0.73 -5.68 -5.52
C LYS A 26 1.25 -4.61 -4.57
N ILE A 27 0.33 -3.94 -3.87
CA ILE A 27 0.60 -3.09 -2.72
C ILE A 27 -0.16 -3.66 -1.52
N VAL A 28 0.52 -3.84 -0.38
CA VAL A 28 -0.08 -4.31 0.87
C VAL A 28 0.36 -3.39 2.00
N CYS A 29 -0.60 -2.91 2.79
CA CYS A 29 -0.32 -2.11 3.98
C CYS A 29 -0.64 -2.92 5.25
N GLY A 30 0.11 -2.67 6.31
CA GLY A 30 -0.05 -3.34 7.60
C GLY A 30 0.71 -2.64 8.72
N GLU A 31 0.70 -3.27 9.89
CA GLU A 31 1.26 -2.71 11.12
C GLU A 31 2.79 -2.82 11.18
N ASN A 32 3.38 -3.78 10.47
CA ASN A 32 4.83 -3.96 10.41
C ASN A 32 5.28 -4.64 9.11
N VAL A 33 6.60 -4.67 8.86
CA VAL A 33 7.24 -5.53 7.86
C VAL A 33 8.33 -6.37 8.51
N GLU A 34 8.17 -7.68 8.48
CA GLU A 34 9.14 -8.65 9.00
C GLU A 34 9.42 -9.71 7.95
N ASN A 35 10.67 -10.15 7.81
CA ASN A 35 11.08 -11.13 6.80
C ASN A 35 10.62 -10.80 5.35
N ARG A 36 10.52 -9.50 5.03
CA ARG A 36 10.03 -8.97 3.74
C ARG A 36 8.55 -9.28 3.46
N GLU A 37 7.76 -9.49 4.51
CA GLU A 37 6.31 -9.67 4.47
C GLU A 37 5.61 -8.68 5.39
N VAL A 38 4.38 -8.33 5.05
CA VAL A 38 3.56 -7.40 5.85
C VAL A 38 2.89 -8.16 6.99
N ILE A 39 3.02 -7.63 8.20
CA ILE A 39 2.35 -8.15 9.40
C ILE A 39 1.04 -7.41 9.61
N ASN A 40 -0.02 -8.14 9.96
CA ASN A 40 -1.38 -7.63 10.16
C ASN A 40 -1.85 -6.75 8.99
N PRO A 41 -1.96 -7.32 7.77
CA PRO A 41 -2.41 -6.55 6.62
C PRO A 41 -3.86 -6.09 6.80
N SER A 42 -4.12 -4.81 6.58
CA SER A 42 -5.45 -4.20 6.71
C SER A 42 -5.60 -3.01 5.79
N ASP A 43 -6.85 -2.64 5.54
CA ASP A 43 -7.25 -1.41 4.84
C ASP A 43 -7.87 -0.39 5.82
N GLU A 44 -7.92 -0.74 7.11
CA GLU A 44 -8.37 0.12 8.19
C GLU A 44 -7.45 -0.08 9.41
N PHE A 45 -6.98 1.03 9.99
CA PHE A 45 -6.04 1.04 11.10
C PHE A 45 -6.52 1.95 12.23
N PRO A 46 -6.31 1.58 13.50
CA PRO A 46 -6.61 2.47 14.60
C PRO A 46 -5.58 3.61 14.67
N ASN A 47 -6.02 4.80 15.07
CA ASN A 47 -5.16 5.97 15.24
C ASN A 47 -4.19 5.87 16.44
N SER A 48 -4.32 4.81 17.24
CA SER A 48 -3.35 4.43 18.28
C SER A 48 -2.10 3.75 17.71
N LEU A 49 -2.16 3.29 16.46
CA LEU A 49 -1.01 2.70 15.78
C LEU A 49 0.01 3.80 15.44
N ASP A 50 1.25 3.68 15.93
CA ASP A 50 2.29 4.70 15.69
C ASP A 50 2.66 4.82 14.21
N ARG A 51 2.56 3.73 13.46
CA ARG A 51 3.09 3.64 12.10
C ARG A 51 2.37 2.62 11.24
N ILE A 52 2.16 2.97 9.98
CA ILE A 52 1.68 2.06 8.95
C ILE A 52 2.81 1.83 7.95
N TYR A 53 3.01 0.58 7.57
CA TYR A 53 3.97 0.16 6.55
C TYR A 53 3.21 -0.24 5.31
N CYS A 54 3.69 0.16 4.14
CA CYS A 54 3.17 -0.36 2.88
C CYS A 54 4.31 -0.93 2.03
N LEU A 55 4.13 -2.18 1.60
CA LEU A 55 5.06 -2.93 0.77
C LEU A 55 4.49 -3.05 -0.64
N SER A 56 5.35 -2.74 -1.62
CA SER A 56 5.04 -2.87 -3.05
C SER A 56 5.91 -3.96 -3.67
N SER A 57 5.28 -4.87 -4.41
CA SER A 57 5.94 -5.86 -5.25
C SER A 57 6.09 -5.28 -6.66
N ILE A 58 7.33 -5.05 -7.07
CA ILE A 58 7.71 -4.45 -8.34
C ILE A 58 8.23 -5.53 -9.27
N LYS A 59 7.80 -5.51 -10.53
CA LYS A 59 8.47 -6.20 -11.63
C LYS A 59 9.01 -5.14 -12.58
N THR A 60 10.27 -5.27 -12.97
CA THR A 60 10.92 -4.31 -13.85
C THR A 60 12.04 -5.01 -14.61
N ASP A 61 12.16 -4.71 -15.90
CA ASP A 61 13.29 -5.06 -16.74
C ASP A 61 14.28 -3.89 -16.92
N GLU A 62 14.05 -2.78 -16.23
CA GLU A 62 14.83 -1.54 -16.29
C GLU A 62 15.82 -1.38 -15.11
N ALA A 63 16.06 -2.43 -14.33
CA ALA A 63 16.96 -2.34 -13.18
C ALA A 63 18.43 -2.07 -13.59
N PRO A 64 19.16 -1.18 -12.87
CA PRO A 64 18.72 -0.45 -11.69
C PRO A 64 17.79 0.72 -12.04
N THR A 65 16.69 0.85 -11.29
CA THR A 65 15.73 1.94 -11.41
C THR A 65 15.27 2.41 -10.04
N THR A 66 14.43 3.44 -10.00
CA THR A 66 13.88 4.02 -8.78
C THR A 66 12.37 4.13 -8.90
N VAL A 67 11.68 3.73 -7.83
CA VAL A 67 10.25 4.01 -7.64
C VAL A 67 10.06 4.91 -6.43
N TYR A 68 8.94 5.59 -6.36
CA TYR A 68 8.60 6.49 -5.26
C TYR A 68 7.32 6.02 -4.59
N HIS A 69 7.35 5.92 -3.27
CA HIS A 69 6.14 5.84 -2.47
C HIS A 69 5.70 7.25 -2.08
N VAL A 70 4.57 7.70 -2.62
CA VAL A 70 3.96 9.00 -2.35
C VAL A 70 2.77 8.81 -1.42
N TRP A 71 2.85 9.40 -0.24
CA TRP A 71 1.84 9.30 0.81
C TRP A 71 0.91 10.50 0.77
N TYR A 72 -0.37 10.22 0.65
CA TYR A 72 -1.45 11.19 0.69
C TYR A 72 -2.30 11.00 1.94
N TYR A 73 -2.67 12.12 2.56
CA TYR A 73 -3.65 12.19 3.63
C TYR A 73 -4.73 13.19 3.26
N ASN A 74 -5.99 12.77 3.26
CA ASN A 74 -7.16 13.55 2.84
C ASN A 74 -6.93 14.28 1.51
N GLY A 75 -6.38 13.57 0.52
CA GLY A 75 -6.12 14.08 -0.83
C GLY A 75 -4.89 14.97 -0.97
N LYS A 76 -4.16 15.26 0.12
CA LYS A 76 -2.93 16.07 0.10
C LYS A 76 -1.70 15.19 0.20
N GLU A 77 -0.74 15.36 -0.71
CA GLU A 77 0.60 14.77 -0.57
C GLU A 77 1.27 15.30 0.70
N ILE A 78 1.75 14.39 1.55
CA ILE A 78 2.43 14.73 2.80
C ILE A 78 3.85 14.13 2.90
N ALA A 79 4.21 13.21 2.02
CA ALA A 79 5.58 12.68 1.92
C ALA A 79 5.78 11.96 0.58
N LYS A 80 7.01 12.03 0.05
CA LYS A 80 7.49 11.23 -1.09
C LYS A 80 8.78 10.54 -0.67
N VAL A 81 8.83 9.21 -0.81
CA VAL A 81 9.95 8.36 -0.37
C VAL A 81 10.56 7.68 -1.57
N GLU A 82 11.85 7.93 -1.80
CA GLU A 82 12.63 7.30 -2.87
C GLU A 82 13.02 5.86 -2.50
N LEU A 83 12.81 4.91 -3.41
CA LEU A 83 13.06 3.49 -3.19
C LEU A 83 13.82 2.87 -4.38
N PRO A 84 15.12 2.53 -4.21
CA PRO A 84 15.90 1.93 -5.28
C PRO A 84 15.51 0.47 -5.54
N VAL A 85 15.36 0.13 -6.82
CA VAL A 85 15.12 -1.21 -7.33
C VAL A 85 16.37 -1.67 -8.06
N ASN A 86 17.23 -2.41 -7.36
CA ASN A 86 18.60 -2.67 -7.80
C ASN A 86 18.76 -3.92 -8.69
N ALA A 87 17.70 -4.73 -8.84
CA ALA A 87 17.78 -5.98 -9.58
C ALA A 87 16.50 -6.24 -10.37
N ASN A 88 16.68 -6.81 -11.56
CA ASN A 88 15.58 -7.38 -12.33
C ASN A 88 15.09 -8.63 -11.62
N SER A 89 13.85 -8.58 -11.14
CA SER A 89 13.19 -9.67 -10.43
C SER A 89 11.69 -9.62 -10.76
N PRO A 90 11.02 -10.77 -10.91
CA PRO A 90 9.58 -10.78 -11.13
C PRO A 90 8.79 -10.27 -9.90
N SER A 91 9.42 -10.09 -8.74
CA SER A 91 8.78 -9.65 -7.51
C SER A 91 9.79 -8.98 -6.55
N TYR A 92 10.47 -7.93 -7.02
CA TYR A 92 11.33 -7.12 -6.18
C TYR A 92 10.47 -6.37 -5.16
N ARG A 93 10.74 -6.52 -3.86
CA ARG A 93 9.94 -5.89 -2.80
C ARG A 93 10.64 -4.65 -2.27
N VAL A 94 9.92 -3.54 -2.27
CA VAL A 94 10.28 -2.30 -1.58
C VAL A 94 9.18 -1.95 -0.59
N TRP A 95 9.51 -1.22 0.46
CA TRP A 95 8.51 -0.74 1.40
C TRP A 95 8.95 0.61 1.97
N SER A 96 7.96 1.39 2.36
CA SER A 96 8.16 2.58 3.19
C SER A 96 7.14 2.55 4.31
N SER A 97 7.29 3.46 5.26
CA SER A 97 6.32 3.61 6.35
C SER A 97 6.01 5.07 6.61
N LYS A 98 4.86 5.30 7.22
CA LYS A 98 4.45 6.62 7.66
C LYS A 98 4.04 6.60 9.12
N LYS A 99 4.65 7.49 9.89
CA LYS A 99 4.21 7.77 11.26
C LYS A 99 2.82 8.38 11.22
N ILE A 100 1.90 7.82 12.01
CA ILE A 100 0.53 8.28 12.15
C ILE A 100 0.44 9.13 13.41
N ILE A 101 0.02 10.38 13.24
CA ILE A 101 -0.30 11.26 14.36
C ILE A 101 -1.74 10.93 14.75
N PRO A 102 -2.08 10.74 16.04
CA PRO A 102 -3.43 10.31 16.44
C PRO A 102 -4.58 11.21 15.95
N SER A 103 -4.31 12.49 15.67
CA SER A 103 -5.28 13.43 15.09
C SER A 103 -5.47 13.29 13.58
N PHE A 104 -4.64 12.51 12.88
CA PHE A 104 -4.69 12.32 11.42
C PHE A 104 -5.56 11.11 11.06
N THR A 105 -6.80 11.11 11.57
CA THR A 105 -7.83 10.16 11.15
C THR A 105 -8.41 10.57 9.80
N GLY A 106 -8.92 9.60 9.04
CA GLY A 106 -9.52 9.83 7.73
C GLY A 106 -8.89 9.00 6.62
N ASP A 107 -8.93 9.55 5.41
CA ASP A 107 -8.55 8.85 4.19
C ASP A 107 -7.06 8.97 3.93
N TRP A 108 -6.46 7.83 3.63
CA TRP A 108 -5.05 7.73 3.32
C TRP A 108 -4.86 6.99 2.00
N LYS A 109 -3.84 7.38 1.26
CA LYS A 109 -3.48 6.73 0.01
C LYS A 109 -1.97 6.67 -0.16
N LEU A 110 -1.47 5.50 -0.55
CA LEU A 110 -0.14 5.33 -1.09
C LEU A 110 -0.23 5.29 -2.61
N VAL A 111 0.56 6.10 -3.29
CA VAL A 111 0.76 6.01 -4.74
C VAL A 111 2.20 5.57 -5.00
N VAL A 112 2.38 4.63 -5.93
CA VAL A 112 3.70 4.24 -6.41
C VAL A 112 3.93 4.93 -7.75
N GLU A 113 4.97 5.75 -7.84
CA GLU A 113 5.36 6.44 -9.06
C GLU A 113 6.71 5.93 -9.58
N ASP A 114 6.93 6.01 -10.89
CA ASP A 114 8.26 5.87 -11.48
C ASP A 114 9.08 7.17 -11.38
N LYS A 115 10.29 7.16 -11.95
CA LYS A 115 11.20 8.32 -12.02
C LYS A 115 10.66 9.50 -12.83
N ASP A 116 9.73 9.27 -13.74
CA ASP A 116 9.15 10.30 -14.60
C ASP A 116 7.83 10.84 -13.99
N GLY A 117 7.42 10.32 -12.83
CA GLY A 117 6.20 10.72 -12.12
C GLY A 117 4.95 10.00 -12.63
N ASN A 118 5.09 8.95 -13.45
CA ASN A 118 3.93 8.17 -13.88
C ASN A 118 3.45 7.27 -12.73
N VAL A 119 2.14 7.24 -12.52
CA VAL A 119 1.53 6.38 -11.52
C VAL A 119 1.53 4.93 -12.00
N LEU A 120 2.17 4.06 -11.22
CA LEU A 120 2.27 2.63 -11.49
C LEU A 120 1.23 1.81 -10.70
N GLY A 121 0.72 2.36 -9.60
CA GLY A 121 -0.30 1.74 -8.77
C GLY A 121 -0.62 2.57 -7.54
N GLU A 122 -1.75 2.27 -6.90
CA GLU A 122 -2.17 2.96 -5.69
C GLU A 122 -2.83 2.00 -4.69
N LYS A 123 -2.83 2.40 -3.41
CA LYS A 123 -3.48 1.69 -2.32
C LYS A 123 -4.13 2.68 -1.37
N GLU A 124 -5.44 2.57 -1.21
CA GLU A 124 -6.22 3.34 -0.25
C GLU A 124 -6.39 2.54 1.05
N PHE A 125 -6.41 3.27 2.16
CA PHE A 125 -6.74 2.75 3.49
C PHE A 125 -7.29 3.88 4.38
N LYS A 126 -7.87 3.53 5.53
CA LYS A 126 -8.40 4.49 6.50
C LYS A 126 -7.69 4.40 7.84
N VAL A 127 -7.55 5.54 8.49
CA VAL A 127 -7.18 5.62 9.91
C VAL A 127 -8.40 6.05 10.71
N VAL A 128 -8.87 5.19 11.59
CA VAL A 128 -10.07 5.41 12.42
C VAL A 128 -9.70 5.62 13.88
N LYS A 129 -10.58 6.25 14.65
CA LYS A 129 -10.36 6.39 16.09
C LYS A 129 -10.38 5.00 16.73
N ALA A 130 -9.39 4.69 17.56
CA ALA A 130 -9.42 3.46 18.34
C ALA A 130 -10.67 3.44 19.25
N GLU A 131 -11.43 2.35 19.18
CA GLU A 131 -12.52 2.07 20.12
C GLU A 131 -11.90 1.92 21.52
N VAL A 132 -12.28 2.79 22.46
CA VAL A 132 -11.89 2.63 23.87
C VAL A 132 -12.91 1.69 24.49
N ASN A 133 -12.52 0.44 24.76
CA ASN A 133 -13.33 -0.46 25.56
C ASN A 133 -13.23 -0.02 27.02
N THR A 134 -14.18 0.82 27.44
CA THR A 134 -14.34 1.30 28.81
C THR A 134 -14.91 0.20 29.70
N GLU A 135 -14.17 -0.89 29.91
CA GLU A 135 -14.54 -1.94 30.87
C GLU A 135 -13.83 -1.76 32.23
N GLU A 136 -12.81 -0.89 32.33
CA GLU A 136 -12.05 -0.71 33.58
C GLU A 136 -12.61 0.40 34.50
N GLU A 137 -13.42 1.34 34.00
CA GLU A 137 -13.97 2.45 34.80
C GLU A 137 -15.22 2.10 35.63
N GLN A 138 -15.79 0.89 35.46
CA GLN A 138 -16.93 0.42 36.27
C GLN A 138 -16.52 -0.34 37.54
N SER A 139 -15.24 -0.67 37.71
CA SER A 139 -14.76 -1.41 38.90
C SER A 139 -14.51 -0.53 40.13
N GLU A 140 -14.26 0.76 39.94
CA GLU A 140 -14.03 1.70 41.05
C GLU A 140 -15.32 2.34 41.60
N ASN A 141 -16.34 2.58 40.76
CA ASN A 141 -17.63 3.12 41.23
C ASN A 141 -18.46 2.13 42.06
N ASN A 142 -18.28 0.81 41.85
CA ASN A 142 -18.98 -0.20 42.66
C ASN A 142 -18.37 -0.42 44.05
N LYS A 143 -17.20 0.19 44.34
CA LYS A 143 -16.56 0.08 45.66
C LYS A 143 -16.98 1.22 46.61
N SER A 144 -17.33 2.39 46.09
CA SER A 144 -17.75 3.55 46.91
C SER A 144 -19.21 3.48 47.40
N GLU A 145 -20.11 2.76 46.74
CA GLU A 145 -21.52 2.62 47.19
C GLU A 145 -21.74 1.57 48.29
N ASN A 146 -20.77 0.69 48.55
CA ASN A 146 -20.89 -0.37 49.57
C ASN A 146 -20.26 -0.01 50.93
N GLN A 147 -19.76 1.21 51.11
CA GLN A 147 -19.19 1.68 52.38
C GLN A 147 -20.10 2.64 53.17
N GLU A 148 -21.26 3.03 52.63
CA GLU A 148 -22.21 3.93 53.30
C GLU A 148 -23.44 3.20 53.87
N LYS A 149 -23.43 1.86 53.92
CA LYS A 149 -24.52 1.03 54.46
C LYS A 149 -24.18 0.23 55.72
N GLU A 150 -23.02 0.47 56.33
CA GLU A 150 -22.62 -0.20 57.59
C GLU A 150 -22.36 0.75 58.77
N GLU A 151 -22.80 2.02 58.71
CA GLU A 151 -22.90 2.89 59.90
C GLU A 151 -24.36 3.25 60.24
#